data_AF-A0A4Y9IHB5-F1
#
_entry.id   AF-A0A4Y9IHB5-F1
#
_cell.length_a   1.000
_cell.length_b   1.000
_cell.length_c   1.000
_cell.angle_alpha   90.00
_cell.angle_beta   90.00
_cell.angle_gamma   90.00
#
_symmetry.space_group_name_H-M   'P 1'
#
loop_
_entity.id
_entity.type
_entity.pdbx_description
1 polymer ?
#
loop_
_entity_poly.entity_id
_entity_poly.type
_entity_poly.pdbx_seq_one_letter_code
_entity_poly.pdbx_strand_id
1 'polypeptide(L)'
;GSTPISTHYFQVRVGGDLAVVKGMMKHLAEIEDRQGGVFDHAFIQQHTTGIEALLADLRTESWSVIEEESGLAEAQIRAAAEVYRNARSVIACWGMGITQHMHSVATIQMIVNWLLLRGNIGRPGAGPCPVRGHSNVQGDRTMGIWEKPPAALLDRLQEVFGFEPPREPGV
;
A
#
# COMPACT_ATOMS: atom_id res chain seq x y z
N GLY A 1 15.45 24.19 -18.36
CA GLY A 1 14.17 23.46 -18.48
C GLY A 1 14.32 22.14 -17.77
N SER A 2 13.30 21.67 -17.05
CA SER A 2 13.31 20.34 -16.42
C SER A 2 12.97 19.26 -17.45
N THR A 3 13.59 18.09 -17.33
CA THR A 3 13.21 16.90 -18.10
C THR A 3 11.88 16.38 -17.58
N PRO A 4 10.86 16.14 -18.44
CA PRO A 4 9.64 15.45 -18.05
C PRO A 4 9.98 14.02 -17.60
N ILE A 5 9.72 13.70 -16.35
CA ILE A 5 10.00 12.38 -15.75
C ILE A 5 8.73 11.55 -15.49
N SER A 6 7.54 12.14 -15.68
CA SER A 6 6.25 11.49 -15.50
C SER A 6 5.42 11.54 -16.78
N THR A 7 4.74 10.42 -17.08
CA THR A 7 3.78 10.35 -18.19
C THR A 7 2.43 10.97 -17.80
N HIS A 8 2.05 10.83 -16.54
CA HIS A 8 0.79 11.35 -15.99
C HIS A 8 1.02 12.08 -14.68
N TYR A 9 0.18 13.08 -14.42
CA TYR A 9 0.11 13.79 -13.16
C TYR A 9 -1.36 13.95 -12.77
N PHE A 10 -1.73 13.30 -11.66
CA PHE A 10 -3.10 13.33 -11.12
C PHE A 10 -3.08 14.07 -9.78
N GLN A 11 -3.97 15.05 -9.63
CA GLN A 11 -4.05 15.88 -8.43
C GLN A 11 -5.13 15.34 -7.50
N VAL A 12 -4.76 14.36 -6.70
CA VAL A 12 -5.65 13.75 -5.71
C VAL A 12 -6.00 14.77 -4.62
N ARG A 13 -7.26 14.79 -4.18
CA ARG A 13 -7.68 15.54 -3.00
C ARG A 13 -6.92 15.04 -1.77
N VAL A 14 -6.63 15.92 -0.81
CA VAL A 14 -6.00 15.52 0.45
C VAL A 14 -6.82 14.42 1.13
N GLY A 15 -6.20 13.26 1.37
CA GLY A 15 -6.84 12.08 1.97
C GLY A 15 -7.63 11.20 0.98
N GLY A 16 -7.66 11.55 -0.31
CA GLY A 16 -8.38 10.81 -1.35
C GLY A 16 -7.65 9.58 -1.89
N ASP A 17 -6.44 9.28 -1.40
CA ASP A 17 -5.58 8.20 -1.90
C ASP A 17 -6.25 6.83 -1.85
N LEU A 18 -6.98 6.54 -0.77
CA LEU A 18 -7.71 5.28 -0.62
C LEU A 18 -8.75 5.12 -1.74
N ALA A 19 -9.55 6.17 -1.99
CA ALA A 19 -10.56 6.17 -3.04
C ALA A 19 -9.95 6.00 -4.43
N VAL A 20 -8.80 6.64 -4.71
CA VAL A 20 -8.08 6.44 -5.98
C VAL A 20 -7.67 4.98 -6.16
N VAL A 21 -7.01 4.38 -5.17
CA VAL A 21 -6.52 3.01 -5.26
C VAL A 21 -7.69 2.02 -5.34
N LYS A 22 -8.76 2.26 -4.57
CA LYS A 22 -10.01 1.48 -4.64
C LYS A 22 -10.65 1.58 -6.02
N GLY A 23 -10.75 2.79 -6.58
CA GLY A 23 -11.27 3.00 -7.94
C GLY A 23 -10.44 2.34 -9.02
N MET A 24 -9.11 2.37 -8.89
CA MET A 24 -8.22 1.64 -9.80
C MET A 24 -8.49 0.14 -9.74
N MET A 25 -8.59 -0.45 -8.55
CA MET A 25 -8.92 -1.87 -8.39
C MET A 25 -10.34 -2.21 -8.87
N LYS A 26 -11.32 -1.34 -8.63
CA LYS A 26 -12.68 -1.49 -9.15
C LYS A 26 -12.66 -1.59 -10.67
N HIS A 27 -11.93 -0.70 -11.34
CA HIS A 27 -11.78 -0.78 -12.80
C HIS A 27 -11.16 -2.11 -13.26
N LEU A 28 -10.11 -2.58 -12.58
CA LEU A 28 -9.48 -3.86 -12.90
C LEU A 28 -10.45 -5.04 -12.71
N ALA A 29 -11.25 -5.02 -11.63
CA ALA A 29 -12.28 -6.03 -11.38
C ALA A 29 -13.38 -6.02 -12.46
N GLU A 30 -13.82 -4.84 -12.93
CA GLU A 30 -14.76 -4.73 -14.04
C GLU A 30 -14.20 -5.29 -15.36
N ILE A 31 -12.89 -5.24 -15.58
CA ILE A 31 -12.26 -5.87 -16.75
C ILE A 31 -12.16 -7.38 -16.54
N GLU A 32 -11.71 -7.81 -15.36
CA GLU A 32 -11.62 -9.23 -14.99
C GLU A 32 -12.99 -9.92 -15.16
N ASP A 33 -14.07 -9.30 -14.68
CA ASP A 33 -15.43 -9.86 -14.78
C ASP A 33 -15.93 -9.97 -16.23
N ARG A 34 -15.49 -9.06 -17.11
CA ARG A 34 -15.91 -9.04 -18.53
C ARG A 34 -15.14 -10.02 -19.41
N GLN A 35 -13.84 -10.16 -19.19
CA GLN A 35 -12.97 -10.90 -20.12
C GLN A 35 -11.80 -11.66 -19.46
N GLY A 36 -11.60 -11.51 -18.14
CA GLY A 36 -10.52 -12.14 -17.40
C GLY A 36 -9.12 -11.63 -17.74
N GLY A 37 -8.12 -12.29 -17.16
CA GLY A 37 -6.70 -12.13 -17.52
C GLY A 37 -6.02 -10.87 -16.98
N VAL A 38 -6.65 -10.17 -16.04
CA VAL A 38 -6.08 -9.01 -15.36
C VAL A 38 -5.39 -9.44 -14.07
N PHE A 39 -6.02 -10.32 -13.30
CA PHE A 39 -5.51 -10.78 -12.02
C PHE A 39 -4.59 -12.00 -12.15
N ASP A 40 -3.58 -12.05 -11.29
CA ASP A 40 -2.68 -13.21 -11.18
C ASP A 40 -3.30 -14.24 -10.23
N HIS A 41 -4.26 -15.01 -10.76
CA HIS A 41 -5.03 -15.99 -9.98
C HIS A 41 -4.15 -17.05 -9.31
N ALA A 42 -3.06 -17.47 -9.95
CA ALA A 42 -2.13 -18.43 -9.37
C ALA A 42 -1.42 -17.84 -8.14
N PHE A 43 -0.90 -16.61 -8.27
CA PHE A 43 -0.29 -15.90 -7.14
C PHE A 43 -1.30 -15.67 -6.01
N ILE A 44 -2.51 -15.19 -6.36
CA ILE A 44 -3.58 -14.91 -5.40
C ILE A 44 -3.92 -16.18 -4.60
N GLN A 45 -4.18 -17.29 -5.28
CA GLN A 45 -4.55 -18.55 -4.65
C GLN A 45 -3.47 -19.08 -3.71
N GLN A 46 -2.20 -18.89 -4.08
CA GLN A 46 -1.07 -19.44 -3.32
C GLN A 46 -0.62 -18.54 -2.15
N HIS A 47 -0.76 -17.22 -2.28
CA HIS A 47 -0.07 -16.27 -1.40
C HIS A 47 -0.98 -15.25 -0.73
N THR A 48 -2.29 -15.33 -0.93
CA THR A 48 -3.23 -14.34 -0.38
C THR A 48 -4.45 -15.00 0.26
N THR A 49 -5.22 -14.19 0.98
CA THR A 49 -6.50 -14.58 1.60
C THR A 49 -7.48 -13.42 1.48
N GLY A 50 -8.79 -13.72 1.44
CA GLY A 50 -9.84 -12.70 1.54
C GLY A 50 -10.12 -11.92 0.25
N ILE A 51 -9.74 -12.46 -0.92
CA ILE A 51 -10.01 -11.80 -2.21
C ILE A 51 -11.50 -11.64 -2.47
N GLU A 52 -12.33 -12.60 -2.07
CA GLU A 52 -13.77 -12.58 -2.30
C GLU A 52 -14.42 -11.38 -1.61
N ALA A 53 -14.00 -11.09 -0.38
CA ALA A 53 -14.47 -9.93 0.38
C ALA A 53 -14.02 -8.61 -0.28
N LEU A 54 -12.77 -8.55 -0.74
CA LEU A 54 -12.26 -7.38 -1.47
C LEU A 54 -13.05 -7.15 -2.76
N LEU A 55 -13.25 -8.18 -3.59
CA LEU A 55 -13.98 -8.03 -4.85
C LEU A 55 -15.45 -7.66 -4.64
N ALA A 56 -16.09 -8.18 -3.58
CA ALA A 56 -17.44 -7.78 -3.21
C ALA A 56 -17.49 -6.27 -2.88
N ASP A 57 -16.59 -5.80 -2.02
CA ASP A 57 -16.48 -4.38 -1.65
C ASP A 57 -16.23 -3.47 -2.88
N LEU A 58 -15.31 -3.85 -3.77
CA LEU A 58 -15.02 -3.10 -5.00
C LEU A 58 -16.22 -3.02 -5.94
N ARG A 59 -16.98 -4.11 -6.07
CA ARG A 59 -18.16 -4.18 -6.95
C ARG A 59 -19.30 -3.32 -6.42
N THR A 60 -19.51 -3.30 -5.10
CA THR A 60 -20.56 -2.50 -4.47
C THR A 60 -20.26 -1.00 -4.40
N GLU A 61 -18.98 -0.62 -4.41
CA GLU A 61 -18.61 0.79 -4.31
C GLU A 61 -19.07 1.60 -5.53
N SER A 62 -19.65 2.77 -5.32
CA SER A 62 -20.12 3.60 -6.43
C SER A 62 -19.00 4.45 -7.03
N TRP A 63 -19.02 4.65 -8.34
CA TRP A 63 -18.07 5.58 -8.99
C TRP A 63 -18.25 7.02 -8.51
N SER A 64 -19.48 7.45 -8.24
CA SER A 64 -19.76 8.79 -7.70
C SER A 64 -19.08 9.03 -6.35
N VAL A 65 -19.10 8.06 -5.44
CA VAL A 65 -18.39 8.15 -4.14
C VAL A 65 -16.88 8.20 -4.38
N ILE A 66 -16.35 7.36 -5.26
CA ILE A 66 -14.92 7.36 -5.60
C ILE A 66 -14.48 8.72 -6.16
N GLU A 67 -15.24 9.31 -7.08
CA GLU A 67 -14.94 10.63 -7.65
C GLU A 67 -14.98 11.73 -6.59
N GLU A 68 -16.03 11.76 -5.76
CA GLU A 68 -16.18 12.71 -4.67
C GLU A 68 -15.03 12.62 -3.66
N GLU A 69 -14.69 11.41 -3.22
CA GLU A 69 -13.69 11.21 -2.19
C GLU A 69 -12.26 11.44 -2.70
N SER A 70 -11.96 10.98 -3.92
CA SER A 70 -10.63 11.12 -4.53
C SER A 70 -10.36 12.53 -5.07
N GLY A 71 -11.40 13.26 -5.48
CA GLY A 71 -11.30 14.50 -6.24
C GLY A 71 -10.81 14.31 -7.69
N LEU A 72 -10.76 13.07 -8.19
CA LEU A 72 -10.43 12.77 -9.59
C LEU A 72 -11.68 12.31 -10.35
N ALA A 73 -11.75 12.65 -11.62
CA ALA A 73 -12.78 12.08 -12.49
C ALA A 73 -12.53 10.58 -12.73
N GLU A 74 -13.60 9.81 -12.91
CA GLU A 74 -13.57 8.38 -13.19
C GLU A 74 -12.63 8.06 -14.37
N ALA A 75 -12.68 8.87 -15.43
CA ALA A 75 -11.81 8.73 -16.60
C ALA A 75 -10.31 8.80 -16.26
N GLN A 76 -9.92 9.64 -15.28
CA GLN A 76 -8.53 9.75 -14.84
C GLN A 76 -8.08 8.51 -14.06
N ILE A 77 -8.94 8.01 -13.17
CA ILE A 77 -8.68 6.81 -12.37
C ILE A 77 -8.58 5.58 -13.28
N ARG A 78 -9.49 5.46 -14.26
CA ARG A 78 -9.44 4.40 -15.28
C ARG A 78 -8.15 4.47 -16.09
N ALA A 79 -7.73 5.67 -16.52
CA ALA A 79 -6.48 5.85 -17.23
C ALA A 79 -5.27 5.40 -16.39
N ALA A 80 -5.21 5.75 -15.10
CA ALA A 80 -4.16 5.28 -14.20
C ALA A 80 -4.17 3.74 -14.05
N ALA A 81 -5.34 3.14 -13.93
CA ALA A 81 -5.51 1.69 -13.83
C ALA A 81 -5.12 0.96 -15.13
N GLU A 82 -5.35 1.55 -16.30
CA GLU A 82 -4.89 1.01 -17.58
C GLU A 82 -3.36 1.06 -17.71
N VAL A 83 -2.72 2.15 -17.27
CA VAL A 83 -1.25 2.21 -17.19
C VAL A 83 -0.72 1.08 -16.29
N TYR A 84 -1.35 0.88 -15.13
CA TYR A 84 -1.03 -0.22 -14.23
C TYR A 84 -1.22 -1.57 -14.90
N ARG A 85 -2.39 -1.84 -15.48
CA ARG A 85 -2.76 -3.10 -16.12
C ARG A 85 -1.75 -3.52 -17.18
N ASN A 86 -1.31 -2.56 -18.00
CA ASN A 86 -0.36 -2.80 -19.09
C ASN A 86 1.11 -2.91 -18.62
N ALA A 87 1.41 -2.53 -17.38
CA ALA A 87 2.76 -2.67 -16.84
C ALA A 87 3.08 -4.13 -16.47
N ARG A 88 4.30 -4.57 -16.82
CA ARG A 88 4.83 -5.88 -16.46
C ARG A 88 5.22 -5.97 -14.98
N SER A 89 5.79 -4.91 -14.41
CA SER A 89 6.22 -4.83 -13.01
C SER A 89 5.94 -3.43 -12.49
N VAL A 90 5.48 -3.33 -11.24
CA VAL A 90 5.07 -2.05 -10.66
C VAL A 90 5.64 -1.90 -9.26
N ILE A 91 6.34 -0.79 -9.04
CA ILE A 91 6.77 -0.34 -7.72
C ILE A 91 5.83 0.78 -7.27
N ALA A 92 5.19 0.61 -6.12
CA ALA A 92 4.42 1.67 -5.49
C ALA A 92 5.33 2.44 -4.54
N CYS A 93 5.75 3.65 -4.93
CA CYS A 93 6.60 4.50 -4.11
C CYS A 93 5.75 5.50 -3.31
N TRP A 94 6.01 5.64 -2.01
CA TRP A 94 5.38 6.68 -1.20
C TRP A 94 6.32 7.20 -0.12
N GLY A 95 6.00 8.41 0.37
CA GLY A 95 6.67 9.05 1.51
C GLY A 95 5.70 9.34 2.65
N MET A 96 5.97 10.41 3.40
CA MET A 96 5.20 10.74 4.61
C MET A 96 3.73 11.07 4.35
N GLY A 97 3.39 11.61 3.17
CA GLY A 97 2.04 12.13 2.87
C GLY A 97 0.90 11.16 3.16
N ILE A 98 1.05 9.88 2.80
CA ILE A 98 0.01 8.85 3.02
C ILE A 98 0.08 8.19 4.41
N THR A 99 1.02 8.60 5.26
CA THR A 99 1.32 7.94 6.55
C THR A 99 0.91 8.77 7.77
N GLN A 100 0.56 10.05 7.60
CA GLN A 100 0.32 10.99 8.70
C GLN A 100 -1.15 11.48 8.76
N HIS A 101 -2.10 10.56 8.58
CA HIS A 101 -3.53 10.83 8.73
C HIS A 101 -4.28 9.60 9.25
N MET A 102 -5.50 9.81 9.74
CA MET A 102 -6.33 8.79 10.41
C MET A 102 -6.61 7.54 9.55
N HIS A 103 -6.61 7.69 8.23
CA HIS A 103 -6.92 6.60 7.29
C HIS A 103 -5.65 5.93 6.70
N SER A 104 -4.45 6.34 7.13
CA SER A 104 -3.17 5.90 6.55
C SER A 104 -3.01 4.38 6.49
N VAL A 105 -3.34 3.68 7.58
CA VAL A 105 -3.23 2.21 7.66
C VAL A 105 -4.12 1.55 6.60
N ALA A 106 -5.38 1.99 6.48
CA ALA A 106 -6.31 1.46 5.50
C ALA A 106 -5.86 1.77 4.06
N THR A 107 -5.35 2.98 3.82
CA THR A 107 -4.77 3.35 2.51
C THR A 107 -3.60 2.44 2.13
N ILE A 108 -2.66 2.19 3.05
CA ILE A 108 -1.51 1.32 2.80
C ILE A 108 -1.96 -0.12 2.55
N GLN A 109 -2.92 -0.63 3.32
CA GLN A 109 -3.52 -1.95 3.06
C GLN A 109 -4.14 -2.01 1.66
N MET A 110 -4.83 -0.96 1.22
CA MET A 110 -5.42 -0.90 -0.12
C MET A 110 -4.35 -0.89 -1.23
N ILE A 111 -3.23 -0.17 -1.04
CA ILE A 111 -2.08 -0.21 -1.96
C ILE A 111 -1.48 -1.62 -2.03
N VAL A 112 -1.35 -2.30 -0.89
CA VAL A 112 -0.83 -3.66 -0.85
C VAL A 112 -1.79 -4.63 -1.55
N ASN A 113 -3.10 -4.55 -1.30
CA ASN A 113 -4.11 -5.34 -2.01
C ASN A 113 -4.00 -5.14 -3.54
N TRP A 114 -3.87 -3.89 -3.98
CA TRP A 114 -3.72 -3.55 -5.39
C TRP A 114 -2.48 -4.20 -6.04
N LEU A 115 -1.34 -4.22 -5.33
CA LEU A 115 -0.13 -4.91 -5.79
C LEU A 115 -0.31 -6.44 -5.80
N LEU A 116 -0.94 -7.00 -4.77
CA LEU A 116 -1.16 -8.44 -4.64
C LEU A 116 -2.06 -9.01 -5.74
N LEU A 117 -3.09 -8.27 -6.18
CA LEU A 117 -4.00 -8.69 -7.25
C LEU A 117 -3.29 -9.06 -8.56
N ARG A 118 -2.08 -8.54 -8.79
CA ARG A 118 -1.28 -8.82 -10.00
C ARG A 118 0.11 -9.38 -9.69
N GLY A 119 0.30 -9.97 -8.51
CA GLY A 119 1.57 -10.58 -8.13
C GLY A 119 2.75 -9.61 -8.18
N ASN A 120 2.54 -8.31 -7.89
CA ASN A 120 3.60 -7.31 -7.84
C ASN A 120 4.38 -7.36 -6.50
N ILE A 121 4.64 -8.56 -5.96
CA ILE A 121 5.38 -8.80 -4.72
C ILE A 121 6.37 -9.95 -4.93
N GLY A 122 7.57 -9.83 -4.36
CA GLY A 122 8.55 -10.93 -4.38
C GLY A 122 9.27 -11.14 -5.72
N ARG A 123 9.23 -10.16 -6.63
CA ARG A 123 9.93 -10.22 -7.93
C ARG A 123 10.65 -8.91 -8.28
N PRO A 124 11.72 -8.95 -9.09
CA PRO A 124 12.48 -7.76 -9.45
C PRO A 124 11.64 -6.66 -10.12
N GLY A 125 11.87 -5.41 -9.70
CA GLY A 125 11.18 -4.24 -10.25
C GLY A 125 9.72 -4.11 -9.85
N ALA A 126 9.27 -4.82 -8.81
CA ALA A 126 7.92 -4.71 -8.27
C ALA A 126 7.92 -4.59 -6.74
N GLY A 127 6.82 -4.06 -6.19
CA GLY A 127 6.55 -4.08 -4.76
C GLY A 127 6.39 -2.71 -4.11
N PRO A 128 6.10 -2.70 -2.80
CA PRO A 128 6.00 -1.48 -2.03
C PRO A 128 7.39 -0.86 -1.83
N CYS A 129 7.48 0.45 -2.01
CA CYS A 129 8.66 1.25 -1.71
C CYS A 129 8.27 2.41 -0.77
N PRO A 130 8.09 2.13 0.53
CA PRO A 130 7.98 3.18 1.55
C PRO A 130 9.34 3.87 1.70
N VAL A 131 9.53 5.00 1.01
CA VAL A 131 10.77 5.78 1.09
C VAL A 131 10.82 6.46 2.45
N ARG A 132 11.84 6.09 3.24
CA ARG A 132 12.06 6.63 4.58
C ARG A 132 12.91 7.90 4.51
N GLY A 133 12.64 8.84 5.41
CA GLY A 133 13.33 10.13 5.45
C GLY A 133 14.70 10.06 6.14
N HIS A 134 14.73 9.80 7.45
CA HIS A 134 15.97 9.79 8.22
C HIS A 134 16.87 8.61 7.82
N SER A 135 18.18 8.89 7.77
CA SER A 135 19.21 7.95 7.31
C SER A 135 19.22 6.60 8.04
N ASN A 136 18.90 6.59 9.34
CA ASN A 136 18.98 5.39 10.17
C ASN A 136 17.65 4.96 10.81
N VAL A 137 16.49 5.49 10.39
CA VAL A 137 15.21 5.10 11.02
C VAL A 137 14.92 3.59 10.89
N GLN A 138 15.44 2.97 9.82
CA GLN A 138 15.37 1.51 9.64
C GLN A 138 16.36 0.79 10.58
N GLY A 139 17.54 1.35 10.79
CA GLY A 139 18.54 0.83 11.72
C GLY A 139 18.08 0.89 13.17
N ASP A 140 17.47 1.99 13.59
CA ASP A 140 16.92 2.17 14.94
C ASP A 140 15.92 1.06 15.28
N ARG A 141 14.97 0.79 14.37
CA ARG A 141 14.00 -0.30 14.53
C ARG A 141 14.67 -1.68 14.52
N THR A 142 15.72 -1.88 13.72
CA THR A 142 16.49 -3.13 13.69
C THR A 142 17.23 -3.39 15.00
N MET A 143 17.73 -2.32 15.64
CA MET A 143 18.42 -2.37 16.93
C MET A 143 17.44 -2.37 18.13
N GLY A 144 16.14 -2.49 17.88
CA GLY A 144 15.13 -2.63 18.94
C GLY A 144 14.72 -1.32 19.61
N ILE A 145 15.01 -0.17 19.00
CA ILE A 145 14.44 1.12 19.46
C ILE A 145 12.96 1.12 19.14
N TRP A 146 12.17 0.74 20.14
CA TRP A 146 10.74 0.52 20.01
C TRP A 146 10.05 0.85 21.33
N GLU A 147 8.91 1.53 21.28
CA GLU A 147 8.07 1.80 22.44
C GLU A 147 7.44 0.52 23.03
N LYS A 148 7.41 -0.60 22.30
CA LYS A 148 6.91 -1.90 22.81
C LYS A 148 7.93 -3.02 22.58
N PRO A 149 9.13 -2.92 23.18
CA PRO A 149 10.20 -3.88 22.91
C PRO A 149 9.78 -5.30 23.35
N PRO A 150 10.13 -6.35 22.60
CA PRO A 150 9.77 -7.72 22.98
C PRO A 150 10.48 -8.12 24.26
N ALA A 151 9.83 -8.95 25.09
CA ALA A 151 10.39 -9.41 26.37
C ALA A 151 11.80 -10.01 26.22
N ALA A 152 12.04 -10.77 25.15
CA ALA A 152 13.35 -11.35 24.87
C ALA A 152 14.47 -10.31 24.69
N LEU A 153 14.18 -9.14 24.12
CA LEU A 153 15.16 -8.05 24.02
C LEU A 153 15.43 -7.46 25.41
N LEU A 154 14.37 -7.23 26.19
CA LEU A 154 14.48 -6.70 27.55
C LEU A 154 15.29 -7.63 28.47
N ASP A 155 15.05 -8.93 28.40
CA ASP A 155 15.81 -9.92 29.18
C ASP A 155 17.30 -9.90 28.85
N ARG A 156 17.65 -9.73 27.57
CA ARG A 156 19.05 -9.60 27.14
C ARG A 156 19.68 -8.29 27.59
N LEU A 157 18.93 -7.18 27.61
CA LEU A 157 19.42 -5.92 28.15
C LEU A 157 19.75 -6.05 29.65
N GLN A 158 18.88 -6.73 30.41
CA GLN A 158 19.12 -7.01 31.82
C GLN A 158 20.36 -7.88 32.04
N GLU A 159 20.48 -8.97 31.29
CA GLU A 159 21.62 -9.90 31.38
C GLU A 159 22.96 -9.20 31.07
N VAL A 160 22.99 -8.35 30.04
CA VAL A 160 24.23 -7.71 29.57
C VAL A 160 24.61 -6.51 30.43
N PHE A 161 23.65 -5.68 30.82
CA PHE A 161 23.90 -4.38 31.45
C PHE A 161 23.60 -4.34 32.95
N GLY A 162 22.97 -5.37 33.51
CA GLY A 162 22.76 -5.52 34.95
C GLY A 162 21.75 -4.56 35.57
N PHE A 163 20.88 -3.94 34.76
CA PHE A 163 19.74 -3.13 35.24
C PHE A 163 18.42 -3.82 34.92
N GLU A 164 17.33 -3.45 35.62
CA GLU A 164 15.98 -3.93 35.32
C GLU A 164 15.33 -2.98 34.29
N PRO A 165 15.13 -3.40 33.03
CA PRO A 165 14.49 -2.54 32.04
C PRO A 165 12.98 -2.43 32.26
N PRO A 166 12.36 -1.27 31.93
CA PRO A 166 10.91 -1.12 32.00
C PRO A 166 10.21 -2.18 31.15
N ARG A 167 9.26 -2.90 31.76
CA ARG A 167 8.50 -3.98 31.11
C ARG A 167 7.18 -3.49 30.52
N GLU A 168 6.70 -2.33 30.98
CA GLU A 168 5.49 -1.72 30.46
C GLU A 168 5.76 -1.05 29.10
N PRO A 169 4.82 -1.14 28.14
CA PRO A 169 4.88 -0.38 26.90
C PRO A 169 5.01 1.13 27.15
N GLY A 170 5.88 1.78 26.38
CA GLY A 170 5.93 3.23 26.24
C GLY A 170 4.69 3.80 25.53
N VAL A 171 4.61 5.13 25.51
CA VAL A 171 3.53 5.92 24.89
C VAL A 171 3.66 5.92 23.36
#